data_AF-A0A1E4IRH6-F1
#
_entry.id   AF-A0A1E4IRH6-F1
#
_cell.length_a   1.000
_cell.length_b   1.000
_cell.length_c   1.000
_cell.angle_alpha   90.00
_cell.angle_beta   90.00
_cell.angle_gamma   90.00
#
_symmetry.space_group_name_H-M   'P 1'
#
loop_
_entity.id
_entity.type
_entity.pdbx_description
1 polymer ?
#
loop_
_entity_poly.entity_id
_entity_poly.type
_entity_poly.pdbx_seq_one_letter_code
_entity_poly.pdbx_strand_id
1 'polypeptide(L)'
;PTDETGRIDWLLVAFRIAGAALVVPIMEELFWRSFLQRWVQQPDFLTLDPAQIGFKALLVASALFAVEHLQWLAGLVAGLAYGWLYIRTRNLWAPIIAHSVTNGALGAYVVTTGHWSFW
;
A
#
# COMPACT_ATOMS: atom_id res chain seq x y z
N PRO A 1 0.99 -16.24 14.50
CA PRO A 1 -0.49 -16.32 14.63
C PRO A 1 -0.91 -17.74 14.99
N THR A 2 -0.41 -18.23 16.13
CA THR A 2 -0.71 -19.56 16.65
C THR A 2 -1.30 -19.45 18.04
N ASP A 3 -2.25 -20.32 18.35
CA ASP A 3 -2.82 -20.46 19.68
C ASP A 3 -1.82 -21.08 20.68
N GLU A 4 -2.24 -21.22 21.93
CA GLU A 4 -1.44 -21.81 23.02
C GLU A 4 -1.04 -23.28 22.75
N THR A 5 -1.68 -23.93 21.77
CA THR A 5 -1.39 -25.32 21.35
C THR A 5 -0.50 -25.40 20.10
N GLY A 6 -0.07 -24.26 19.57
CA GLY A 6 0.74 -24.17 18.36
C GLY A 6 -0.04 -24.32 17.05
N ARG A 7 -1.38 -24.35 17.09
CA ARG A 7 -2.24 -24.41 15.90
C ARG A 7 -2.51 -23.01 15.37
N ILE A 8 -2.81 -22.90 14.08
CA ILE A 8 -3.14 -21.61 13.46
C ILE A 8 -4.45 -21.08 14.06
N ASP A 9 -4.40 -19.87 14.60
CA ASP A 9 -5.61 -19.13 14.97
C ASP A 9 -6.22 -18.49 13.72
N TRP A 10 -7.22 -19.18 13.16
CA TRP A 10 -7.88 -18.76 11.93
C TRP A 10 -8.68 -17.46 12.07
N LEU A 11 -9.18 -17.14 13.26
CA LEU A 11 -9.91 -15.90 13.49
C LEU A 11 -8.93 -14.72 13.43
N LEU A 12 -7.79 -14.83 14.11
CA LEU A 12 -6.73 -13.83 14.05
C LEU A 12 -6.19 -13.66 12.62
N VAL A 13 -5.95 -14.75 11.90
CA VAL A 13 -5.51 -14.72 10.50
C VAL A 13 -6.53 -13.98 9.64
N ALA A 14 -7.81 -14.29 9.77
CA ALA A 14 -8.87 -13.63 9.01
C ALA A 14 -8.92 -12.12 9.29
N PHE A 15 -8.85 -11.70 10.56
CA PHE A 15 -8.82 -10.27 10.91
C PHE A 15 -7.58 -9.57 10.37
N ARG A 16 -6.40 -10.19 10.43
CA ARG A 16 -5.17 -9.58 9.88
C ARG A 16 -5.24 -9.42 8.37
N ILE A 17 -5.72 -10.43 7.64
CA ILE A 17 -5.87 -10.34 6.18
C ILE A 17 -6.93 -9.29 5.83
N ALA A 18 -8.07 -9.28 6.53
CA ALA A 18 -9.13 -8.29 6.30
C ALA A 18 -8.63 -6.86 6.56
N GLY A 19 -7.91 -6.62 7.66
CA GLY A 19 -7.30 -5.32 7.95
C GLY A 19 -6.30 -4.90 6.87
N ALA A 20 -5.38 -5.79 6.50
CA ALA A 20 -4.36 -5.53 5.51
C ALA A 20 -4.91 -5.32 4.09
N ALA A 21 -6.01 -5.99 3.72
CA ALA A 21 -6.59 -5.90 2.38
C ALA A 21 -7.69 -4.83 2.27
N LEU A 22 -8.40 -4.48 3.35
CA LEU A 22 -9.56 -3.58 3.29
C LEU A 22 -9.30 -2.21 3.92
N VAL A 23 -8.59 -2.16 5.04
CA VAL A 23 -8.43 -0.92 5.82
C VAL A 23 -7.13 -0.22 5.47
N VAL A 24 -6.02 -0.96 5.51
CA VAL A 24 -4.67 -0.43 5.25
C VAL A 24 -4.59 0.27 3.89
N PRO A 25 -5.06 -0.31 2.76
CA PRO A 25 -4.91 0.32 1.46
C PRO A 25 -5.69 1.64 1.36
N ILE A 26 -6.86 1.73 1.98
CA ILE A 26 -7.63 2.98 1.99
C ILE A 26 -6.85 4.08 2.72
N MET A 27 -6.35 3.78 3.92
CA MET A 27 -5.63 4.75 4.74
C MET A 27 -4.29 5.15 4.10
N GLU A 28 -3.53 4.18 3.62
CA GLU A 28 -2.25 4.40 2.99
C GLU A 28 -2.39 5.16 1.67
N GLU A 29 -3.31 4.78 0.78
CA GLU A 29 -3.46 5.51 -0.48
C GLU A 29 -3.98 6.95 -0.25
N LEU A 30 -4.84 7.17 0.74
CA LEU A 30 -5.23 8.52 1.14
C LEU A 30 -4.02 9.34 1.60
N PHE A 31 -3.19 8.78 2.47
CA PHE A 31 -2.02 9.50 2.98
C PHE A 31 -0.96 9.72 1.90
N TRP A 32 -0.55 8.65 1.22
CA TRP A 32 0.57 8.69 0.30
C TRP A 32 0.23 9.35 -1.04
N ARG A 33 -0.93 9.04 -1.64
CA ARG A 33 -1.26 9.49 -3.01
C ARG A 33 -2.12 10.75 -2.97
N SER A 34 -3.19 10.71 -2.18
CA SER A 34 -4.12 11.85 -2.08
C SER A 34 -3.51 13.02 -1.32
N PHE A 35 -2.64 12.79 -0.33
CA PHE A 35 -1.97 13.87 0.41
C PHE A 35 -0.51 14.06 -0.02
N LEU A 36 0.41 13.19 0.42
CA LEU A 36 1.85 13.47 0.36
C LEU A 36 2.38 13.67 -1.07
N GLN A 37 2.02 12.80 -2.01
CA GLN A 37 2.49 12.90 -3.39
C GLN A 37 2.02 14.20 -4.06
N ARG A 38 0.77 14.62 -3.84
CA ARG A 38 0.27 15.90 -4.35
C ARG A 38 0.90 17.08 -3.62
N TRP A 39 1.10 16.98 -2.31
CA TRP A 39 1.72 18.02 -1.49
C TRP A 39 3.19 18.28 -1.84
N VAL A 40 3.97 17.23 -2.13
CA VAL A 40 5.35 17.34 -2.61
C VAL A 40 5.41 18.06 -3.97
N GLN A 41 4.39 17.90 -4.82
CA GLN A 41 4.27 18.64 -6.07
C GLN A 41 3.88 20.11 -5.83
N GLN A 42 2.84 20.36 -5.03
CA GLN A 42 2.42 21.71 -4.64
C GLN A 42 1.71 21.73 -3.27
N PRO A 43 1.92 22.75 -2.42
CA PRO A 43 1.27 22.83 -1.11
C PRO A 43 -0.25 22.88 -1.15
N ASP A 44 -0.85 23.58 -2.12
CA ASP A 44 -2.31 23.58 -2.35
C ASP A 44 -2.73 22.31 -3.10
N PHE A 45 -2.51 21.16 -2.47
CA PHE A 45 -2.55 19.86 -3.11
C PHE A 45 -3.95 19.40 -3.53
N LEU A 46 -5.00 19.99 -2.94
CA LEU A 46 -6.40 19.65 -3.26
C LEU A 46 -6.83 20.17 -4.63
N THR A 47 -6.21 21.25 -5.12
CA THR A 47 -6.49 21.83 -6.45
C THR A 47 -5.68 21.16 -7.56
N LEU A 48 -4.72 20.30 -7.22
CA LEU A 48 -3.88 19.60 -8.18
C LEU A 48 -4.63 18.44 -8.85
N ASP A 49 -4.74 18.48 -10.17
CA ASP A 49 -5.12 17.31 -10.98
C ASP A 49 -4.01 16.26 -10.85
N PRO A 50 -4.33 15.00 -10.44
CA PRO A 50 -3.35 13.92 -10.33
C PRO A 50 -2.47 13.72 -11.56
N ALA A 51 -2.96 14.02 -12.77
CA ALA A 51 -2.18 13.89 -13.99
C ALA A 51 -1.05 14.93 -14.14
N GLN A 52 -1.06 16.00 -13.34
CA GLN A 52 -0.01 17.02 -13.33
C GLN A 52 1.12 16.72 -12.33
N ILE A 53 1.01 15.62 -11.58
CA ILE A 53 2.08 15.19 -10.67
C ILE A 53 3.31 14.84 -11.50
N GLY A 54 4.42 15.52 -11.24
CA GLY A 54 5.68 15.29 -11.92
C GLY A 54 6.43 14.07 -11.40
N PHE A 55 7.43 13.62 -12.17
CA PHE A 55 8.27 12.49 -11.83
C PHE A 55 9.00 12.65 -10.48
N LYS A 56 9.42 13.87 -10.14
CA LYS A 56 10.07 14.16 -8.85
C LYS A 56 9.15 13.84 -7.67
N ALA A 57 7.90 14.29 -7.71
CA ALA A 57 6.94 14.06 -6.65
C ALA A 57 6.59 12.57 -6.50
N LEU A 58 6.42 11.86 -7.63
CA LEU A 58 6.26 10.41 -7.65
C LEU A 58 7.44 9.69 -6.99
N LEU A 59 8.68 10.04 -7.36
CA LEU A 59 9.88 9.40 -6.84
C LEU A 59 10.06 9.65 -5.34
N VAL A 60 9.89 10.90 -4.89
CA VAL A 60 10.02 11.26 -3.47
C VAL A 60 8.97 10.55 -2.62
N ALA A 61 7.69 10.58 -3.02
CA ALA A 61 6.63 9.90 -2.28
C ALA A 61 6.87 8.38 -2.23
N SER A 62 7.32 7.78 -3.35
CA SER A 62 7.63 6.34 -3.41
C SER A 62 8.84 5.95 -2.57
N ALA A 63 9.87 6.80 -2.51
CA ALA A 63 11.04 6.58 -1.67
C ALA A 63 10.70 6.68 -0.18
N LEU A 64 9.84 7.64 0.21
CA LEU A 64 9.37 7.75 1.60
C LEU A 64 8.48 6.57 1.99
N PHE A 65 7.59 6.13 1.08
CA PHE A 65 6.80 4.91 1.25
C PHE A 65 7.70 3.68 1.45
N ALA A 66 8.78 3.56 0.67
CA ALA A 66 9.74 2.47 0.78
C ALA A 66 10.39 2.37 2.16
N VAL A 67 10.69 3.50 2.81
CA VAL A 67 11.36 3.54 4.11
C VAL A 67 10.48 2.99 5.24
N GLU A 68 9.15 3.10 5.13
CA GLU A 68 8.21 2.50 6.08
C GLU A 68 8.24 0.96 6.04
N HIS A 69 8.65 0.38 4.92
CA HIS A 69 8.57 -1.05 4.67
C HIS A 69 9.87 -1.77 5.02
N LEU A 70 9.77 -2.88 5.76
CA LEU A 70 10.90 -3.78 6.01
C LEU A 70 11.57 -4.23 4.70
N GLN A 71 10.75 -4.60 3.71
CA GLN A 71 11.20 -4.93 2.37
C GLN A 71 11.25 -3.66 1.51
N TRP A 72 12.19 -2.77 1.81
CA TRP A 72 12.25 -1.42 1.23
C TRP A 72 12.19 -1.42 -0.30
N LEU A 73 12.83 -2.38 -0.98
CA LEU A 73 12.81 -2.44 -2.44
C LEU A 73 11.42 -2.78 -2.98
N ALA A 74 10.71 -3.72 -2.35
CA ALA A 74 9.33 -4.04 -2.69
C ALA A 74 8.41 -2.85 -2.42
N GLY A 75 8.62 -2.16 -1.29
CA GLY A 75 7.95 -0.92 -0.96
C GLY A 75 8.17 0.16 -2.04
N LEU A 76 9.40 0.36 -2.50
CA LEU A 76 9.71 1.33 -3.56
C LEU A 76 8.99 1.01 -4.86
N VAL A 77 9.01 -0.26 -5.29
CA VAL A 77 8.34 -0.70 -6.52
C VAL A 77 6.82 -0.53 -6.41
N ALA A 78 6.22 -0.92 -5.29
CA ALA A 78 4.79 -0.71 -5.03
C ALA A 78 4.44 0.79 -4.98
N GLY A 79 5.29 1.58 -4.31
CA GLY A 79 5.28 3.03 -4.27
C GLY A 79 5.10 3.64 -5.66
N LEU A 80 6.03 3.31 -6.55
CA LEU A 80 6.09 3.78 -7.94
C LEU A 80 4.89 3.29 -8.75
N ALA A 81 4.52 2.01 -8.62
CA ALA A 81 3.44 1.41 -9.37
C ALA A 81 2.08 2.04 -9.04
N TYR A 82 1.73 2.12 -7.75
CA TYR A 82 0.46 2.71 -7.31
C TYR A 82 0.44 4.22 -7.52
N GLY A 83 1.56 4.91 -7.30
CA GLY A 83 1.69 6.35 -7.56
C GLY A 83 1.51 6.67 -9.05
N TRP A 84 2.11 5.88 -9.95
CA TRP A 84 1.91 6.03 -11.39
C TRP A 84 0.49 5.66 -11.82
N LEU A 85 -0.09 4.60 -11.26
CA LEU A 85 -1.47 4.21 -11.54
C LEU A 85 -2.44 5.34 -11.16
N TYR A 86 -2.23 5.99 -10.02
CA TYR A 86 -3.00 7.16 -9.59
C TYR A 86 -2.91 8.31 -10.61
N ILE A 87 -1.70 8.67 -11.04
CA ILE A 87 -1.46 9.71 -12.06
C ILE A 87 -2.20 9.37 -13.36
N ARG A 88 -2.08 8.11 -13.82
CA ARG A 88 -2.60 7.66 -15.11
C ARG A 88 -4.13 7.58 -15.14
N THR A 89 -4.74 7.18 -14.02
CA THR A 89 -6.18 6.97 -13.90
C THR A 89 -6.93 8.18 -13.37
N ARG A 90 -6.22 9.11 -12.71
CA ARG A 90 -6.81 10.23 -11.96
C ARG A 90 -7.85 9.78 -10.93
N ASN A 91 -7.76 8.54 -10.47
CA ASN A 91 -8.74 7.92 -9.60
C ASN A 91 -8.02 7.22 -8.44
N LEU A 92 -8.35 7.59 -7.21
CA LEU A 92 -7.75 6.99 -6.01
C LEU A 92 -8.20 5.54 -5.79
N TRP A 93 -9.36 5.14 -6.29
CA TRP A 93 -9.83 3.76 -6.16
C TRP A 93 -8.97 2.76 -6.93
N ALA A 94 -8.33 3.17 -8.02
CA ALA A 94 -7.47 2.29 -8.80
C ALA A 94 -6.26 1.77 -8.00
N PRO A 95 -5.42 2.62 -7.38
CA PRO A 95 -4.35 2.14 -6.50
C PRO A 95 -4.88 1.48 -5.22
N ILE A 96 -6.01 1.93 -4.64
CA ILE A 96 -6.61 1.26 -3.46
C ILE A 96 -6.91 -0.21 -3.78
N ILE A 97 -7.61 -0.47 -4.88
CA ILE A 97 -7.97 -1.84 -5.27
C ILE A 97 -6.72 -2.65 -5.61
N ALA A 98 -5.76 -2.07 -6.35
CA ALA A 98 -4.51 -2.75 -6.67
C ALA A 98 -3.74 -3.14 -5.40
N HIS A 99 -3.64 -2.23 -4.45
CA HIS A 99 -2.98 -2.47 -3.17
C HIS A 99 -3.75 -3.48 -2.30
N SER A 100 -5.07 -3.38 -2.22
CA SER A 100 -5.94 -4.39 -1.59
C SER A 100 -5.69 -5.80 -2.14
N VAL A 101 -5.61 -5.93 -3.47
CA VAL A 101 -5.34 -7.22 -4.12
C VAL A 101 -3.95 -7.73 -3.77
N THR A 102 -2.92 -6.88 -3.83
CA THR A 102 -1.55 -7.27 -3.47
C THR A 102 -1.46 -7.74 -2.01
N ASN A 103 -2.08 -7.03 -1.07
CA ASN A 103 -2.06 -7.41 0.35
C ASN A 103 -2.86 -8.68 0.61
N GLY A 104 -4.03 -8.84 -0.04
CA GLY A 104 -4.81 -10.08 0.03
C GLY A 104 -4.03 -11.28 -0.51
N ALA A 105 -3.37 -11.12 -1.65
CA ALA A 105 -2.53 -12.16 -2.25
C ALA A 105 -1.32 -12.50 -1.37
N LEU A 106 -0.64 -11.50 -0.81
CA LEU A 106 0.47 -11.72 0.14
C LEU A 106 0.00 -12.44 1.40
N GLY A 107 -1.15 -12.05 1.96
CA GLY A 107 -1.76 -12.74 3.10
C GLY A 107 -2.07 -14.21 2.80
N ALA A 108 -2.66 -14.50 1.64
CA ALA A 108 -2.89 -15.87 1.20
C ALA A 108 -1.59 -16.66 1.00
N TYR A 109 -0.55 -16.04 0.43
CA TYR A 109 0.77 -16.64 0.27
C TYR A 109 1.40 -16.98 1.62
N VAL A 110 1.39 -16.06 2.59
CA VAL A 110 1.94 -16.27 3.93
C VAL A 110 1.27 -17.45 4.64
N VAL A 111 -0.06 -17.53 4.57
CA VAL A 111 -0.83 -18.61 5.20
C VAL A 111 -0.57 -19.97 4.53
N THR A 112 -0.47 -20.00 3.20
CA THR A 112 -0.27 -21.25 2.45
C THR A 112 1.15 -21.80 2.52
N THR A 113 2.15 -20.92 2.64
CA THR A 113 3.58 -21.31 2.65
C THR A 113 4.19 -21.35 4.05
N GLY A 114 3.55 -20.74 5.05
CA GLY A 114 4.09 -20.61 6.39
C GLY A 114 5.25 -19.59 6.51
N HIS A 115 5.49 -18.77 5.48
CA HIS A 115 6.50 -17.71 5.52
C HIS A 115 6.03 -16.49 6.32
N TRP A 116 5.91 -16.65 7.64
CA TRP A 116 5.44 -15.61 8.56
C TRP A 116 6.33 -14.36 8.63
N SER A 117 7.55 -14.40 8.09
CA SER A 117 8.48 -13.26 8.04
C SER A 117 7.99 -12.09 7.17
N PHE A 118 6.97 -12.28 6.34
CA PHE A 118 6.33 -11.23 5.56
C PHE A 118 5.21 -10.51 6.31
N TRP A 119 4.99 -10.82 7.60
CA TRP A 119 3.84 -10.34 8.37
C TRP A 119 4.18 -9.67 9.70
#